data_AF-L0B2L7-F1
#
_entry.id   AF-L0B2L7-F1
#
_cell.length_a   1.000
_cell.length_b   1.000
_cell.length_c   1.000
_cell.angle_alpha   90.00
_cell.angle_beta   90.00
_cell.angle_gamma   90.00
#
_symmetry.space_group_name_H-M   'P 1'
#
loop_
_entity.id
_entity.type
_entity.pdbx_description
1 polymer ?
#
loop_
_entity_poly.entity_id
_entity_poly.type
_entity_poly.pdbx_seq_one_letter_code
_entity_poly.pdbx_strand_id
1 'polypeptide(L)'
;MKMDPAKTKKKRKRSKEAAERHRLKYLEILKRRAKGRQESKTDSRNDATNSHNSALKPVKICRYYYRNGSCVHGESCSFSHTCIPLKSKDLKLCQFYIKMPSECKYTAAECKYSHEPRLFLCRSNVLHGICPNEGKCQFNHIPEDNIKVLDDTEKLKFCYNNKSFLANLLVKYLKDHSLLNTEISNYKTELDLICKAYDKIKDHGSIPWYLEYIFMILEKDLITSANT
;
A
#
# COMPACT_ATOMS: atom_id res chain seq x y z
N MET A 1 -52.20 13.96 -14.30
CA MET A 1 -51.47 13.28 -13.19
C MET A 1 -51.79 11.79 -13.22
N LYS A 2 -50.78 10.95 -13.48
CA LYS A 2 -50.39 9.76 -12.69
C LYS A 2 -49.32 9.00 -13.48
N MET A 3 -48.21 8.72 -12.79
CA MET A 3 -46.92 8.27 -13.32
C MET A 3 -46.85 6.75 -13.50
N ASP A 4 -46.07 6.32 -14.49
CA ASP A 4 -45.65 4.93 -14.73
C ASP A 4 -44.75 4.36 -13.61
N PRO A 5 -44.87 3.07 -13.25
CA PRO A 5 -43.98 2.42 -12.32
C PRO A 5 -42.71 1.89 -13.02
N ALA A 6 -41.57 2.43 -12.61
CA ALA A 6 -40.24 2.03 -13.07
C ALA A 6 -39.85 0.62 -12.60
N LYS A 7 -39.40 -0.21 -13.56
CA LYS A 7 -38.88 -1.57 -13.34
C LYS A 7 -37.60 -1.56 -12.48
N THR A 8 -37.65 -2.19 -11.32
CA THR A 8 -36.52 -2.47 -10.42
C THR A 8 -35.54 -3.49 -11.00
N LYS A 9 -34.25 -3.14 -11.15
CA LYS A 9 -33.18 -4.11 -11.49
C LYS A 9 -32.62 -4.77 -10.20
N LYS A 10 -32.97 -6.03 -9.96
CA LYS A 10 -32.41 -6.88 -8.88
C LYS A 10 -30.89 -7.05 -9.03
N LYS A 11 -30.12 -6.75 -7.96
CA LYS A 11 -28.68 -7.05 -7.85
C LYS A 11 -28.45 -8.56 -8.05
N ARG A 12 -27.59 -8.97 -9.00
CA ARG A 12 -27.23 -10.38 -9.21
C ARG A 12 -26.35 -10.85 -8.04
N LYS A 13 -26.94 -11.59 -7.10
CA LYS A 13 -26.22 -12.33 -6.06
C LYS A 13 -25.29 -13.33 -6.77
N ARG A 14 -23.99 -13.35 -6.44
CA ARG A 14 -23.05 -14.37 -6.94
C ARG A 14 -23.66 -15.75 -6.66
N SER A 15 -23.69 -16.63 -7.66
CA SER A 15 -24.28 -17.96 -7.50
C SER A 15 -23.55 -18.71 -6.37
N LYS A 16 -24.28 -19.56 -5.64
CA LYS A 16 -23.69 -20.41 -4.59
C LYS A 16 -22.51 -21.22 -5.14
N GLU A 17 -22.63 -21.66 -6.39
CA GLU A 17 -21.59 -22.36 -7.14
C GLU A 17 -20.32 -21.51 -7.36
N ALA A 18 -20.45 -20.22 -7.68
CA ALA A 18 -19.29 -19.34 -7.84
C ALA A 18 -18.57 -19.05 -6.51
N ALA A 19 -19.32 -18.99 -5.40
CA ALA A 19 -18.74 -18.86 -4.06
C ALA A 19 -18.02 -20.16 -3.64
N GLU A 20 -18.62 -21.32 -3.96
CA GLU A 20 -18.04 -22.63 -3.64
C GLU A 20 -16.75 -22.90 -4.45
N ARG A 21 -16.73 -22.55 -5.75
CA ARG A 21 -15.50 -22.62 -6.55
C ARG A 21 -14.37 -21.77 -5.98
N HIS A 22 -14.67 -20.59 -5.43
CA HIS A 22 -13.67 -19.76 -4.77
C HIS A 22 -13.19 -20.38 -3.45
N ARG A 23 -14.09 -20.97 -2.66
CA ARG A 23 -13.76 -21.67 -1.41
C ARG A 23 -12.88 -22.89 -1.65
N LEU A 24 -13.20 -23.70 -2.65
CA LEU A 24 -12.43 -24.89 -3.03
C LEU A 24 -11.01 -24.51 -3.50
N LYS A 25 -10.89 -23.46 -4.33
CA LYS A 25 -9.58 -22.95 -4.77
C LYS A 25 -8.72 -22.46 -3.61
N TYR A 26 -9.33 -21.84 -2.60
CA TYR A 26 -8.63 -21.40 -1.39
C TYR A 26 -8.15 -22.59 -0.54
N LEU A 27 -8.99 -23.61 -0.35
CA LEU A 27 -8.63 -24.83 0.39
C LEU A 27 -7.50 -25.61 -0.30
N GLU A 28 -7.47 -25.65 -1.62
CA GLU A 28 -6.40 -26.33 -2.36
C GLU A 28 -5.04 -25.64 -2.22
N ILE A 29 -5.03 -24.31 -2.18
CA ILE A 29 -3.82 -23.51 -1.89
C ILE A 29 -3.28 -23.84 -0.49
N LEU A 30 -4.17 -23.98 0.51
CA LEU A 30 -3.76 -24.37 1.87
C LEU A 30 -3.19 -25.79 1.90
N LYS A 31 -3.80 -26.75 1.18
CA LYS A 31 -3.27 -28.12 1.07
C LYS A 31 -1.89 -28.17 0.40
N ARG A 32 -1.65 -27.39 -0.66
CA ARG A 32 -0.34 -27.28 -1.31
C ARG A 32 0.73 -26.72 -0.38
N ARG A 33 0.38 -25.72 0.43
CA ARG A 33 1.29 -25.14 1.46
C ARG A 33 1.59 -26.11 2.60
N ALA A 34 0.65 -26.98 2.96
CA ALA A 34 0.86 -28.02 3.97
C ALA A 34 1.78 -29.14 3.45
N LYS A 35 1.63 -29.57 2.18
CA LYS A 35 2.50 -30.58 1.56
C LYS A 35 3.94 -30.10 1.38
N GLY A 36 4.14 -28.84 0.96
CA GLY A 36 5.47 -28.25 0.82
C GLY A 36 6.29 -28.12 2.12
N ARG A 37 5.69 -28.39 3.29
CA ARG A 37 6.38 -28.43 4.59
C ARG A 37 6.89 -29.83 4.98
N GLN A 38 6.43 -30.90 4.32
CA GLN A 38 6.83 -32.27 4.65
C GLN A 38 7.94 -32.81 3.74
N GLU A 39 8.10 -32.27 2.53
CA GLU A 39 9.11 -32.72 1.55
C GLU A 39 10.54 -32.18 1.81
N SER A 40 10.73 -31.27 2.78
CA SER A 40 12.05 -30.65 3.03
C SER A 40 12.97 -31.42 3.99
N LYS A 41 12.69 -32.70 4.31
CA LYS A 41 13.48 -33.48 5.28
C LYS A 41 14.07 -34.80 4.79
N THR A 42 13.86 -35.23 3.56
CA THR A 42 14.46 -36.50 3.08
C THR A 42 14.95 -36.42 1.64
N ASP A 43 16.23 -36.70 1.51
CA ASP A 43 16.95 -37.26 0.36
C ASP A 43 17.45 -36.37 -0.77
N SER A 44 18.72 -35.99 -0.59
CA SER A 44 19.73 -36.04 -1.64
C SER A 44 19.80 -37.43 -2.28
N ARG A 45 19.54 -37.52 -3.59
CA ARG A 45 20.28 -38.31 -4.60
C ARG A 45 19.61 -38.19 -5.98
N ASN A 46 20.42 -37.74 -6.95
CA ASN A 46 20.33 -37.79 -8.42
C ASN A 46 19.00 -38.21 -9.07
N ASP A 47 18.42 -37.34 -9.90
CA ASP A 47 18.34 -37.61 -11.34
C ASP A 47 18.15 -36.32 -12.14
N ALA A 48 18.80 -36.26 -13.29
CA ALA A 48 18.74 -35.17 -14.23
C ALA A 48 17.46 -35.28 -15.07
N THR A 49 16.69 -34.19 -15.18
CA THR A 49 16.16 -33.67 -16.45
C THR A 49 15.25 -32.45 -16.21
N ASN A 50 15.50 -31.41 -16.99
CA ASN A 50 14.66 -30.23 -17.23
C ASN A 50 14.41 -29.21 -16.10
N SER A 51 15.41 -28.34 -15.94
CA SER A 51 15.29 -26.88 -16.07
C SER A 51 13.87 -26.30 -16.23
N HIS A 52 13.39 -25.60 -15.19
CA HIS A 52 13.29 -24.15 -15.26
C HIS A 52 13.51 -23.55 -13.86
N ASN A 53 14.57 -22.76 -13.78
CA ASN A 53 15.00 -21.95 -12.64
C ASN A 53 13.83 -21.30 -11.89
N SER A 54 13.44 -21.87 -10.75
CA SER A 54 12.84 -21.10 -9.67
C SER A 54 13.97 -20.61 -8.76
N ALA A 55 14.82 -19.74 -9.31
CA ALA A 55 15.67 -18.90 -8.49
C ALA A 55 14.75 -18.20 -7.49
N LEU A 56 14.95 -18.48 -6.20
CA LEU A 56 14.20 -17.87 -5.11
C LEU A 56 14.22 -16.35 -5.33
N LYS A 57 13.08 -15.78 -5.70
CA LYS A 57 12.94 -14.33 -5.87
C LYS A 57 13.42 -13.65 -4.58
N PRO A 58 14.13 -12.51 -4.67
CA PRO A 58 14.67 -11.85 -3.48
C PRO A 58 13.55 -11.50 -2.49
N VAL A 59 13.92 -11.43 -1.20
CA VAL A 59 13.00 -11.19 -0.07
C VAL A 59 12.22 -9.87 -0.25
N LYS A 60 12.79 -8.89 -0.94
CA LYS A 60 12.15 -7.57 -1.15
C LYS A 60 10.93 -7.67 -2.08
N ILE A 61 9.81 -7.10 -1.62
CA ILE A 61 8.54 -7.11 -2.34
C ILE A 61 8.56 -6.20 -3.58
N CYS A 62 7.84 -6.61 -4.64
CA CYS A 62 7.61 -5.77 -5.80
C CYS A 62 6.59 -4.69 -5.45
N ARG A 63 7.05 -3.44 -5.42
CA ARG A 63 6.22 -2.28 -5.09
C ARG A 63 5.10 -2.05 -6.11
N TYR A 64 5.35 -2.30 -7.40
CA TYR A 64 4.34 -2.16 -8.46
C TYR A 64 3.20 -3.16 -8.28
N TYR A 65 3.55 -4.43 -8.07
CA TYR A 65 2.58 -5.47 -7.79
C TYR A 65 1.82 -5.18 -6.49
N TYR A 66 2.53 -4.76 -5.44
CA TYR A 66 1.90 -4.39 -4.17
C TYR A 66 0.91 -3.23 -4.31
N ARG A 67 1.24 -2.20 -5.12
CA ARG A 67 0.40 -1.00 -5.27
C ARG A 67 -0.76 -1.15 -6.24
N ASN A 68 -0.55 -1.85 -7.35
CA ASN A 68 -1.47 -1.90 -8.49
C ASN A 68 -2.08 -3.28 -8.71
N GLY A 69 -1.53 -4.33 -8.09
CA GLY A 69 -1.86 -5.72 -8.39
C GLY A 69 -1.28 -6.22 -9.71
N SER A 70 -0.49 -5.41 -10.41
CA SER A 70 0.17 -5.75 -11.66
C SER A 70 1.57 -5.15 -11.71
N CYS A 71 2.47 -5.84 -12.41
CA CYS A 71 3.83 -5.39 -12.66
C CYS A 71 4.12 -5.54 -14.16
N VAL A 72 4.77 -4.55 -14.76
CA VAL A 72 5.15 -4.57 -16.19
C VAL A 72 6.09 -5.72 -16.53
N HIS A 73 6.90 -6.15 -15.56
CA HIS A 73 7.82 -7.28 -15.71
C HIS A 73 7.15 -8.64 -15.44
N GLY A 74 5.85 -8.68 -15.11
CA GLY A 74 5.11 -9.94 -14.92
C GLY A 74 5.85 -10.96 -14.05
N GLU A 75 6.02 -12.17 -14.55
CA GLU A 75 6.72 -13.25 -13.84
C GLU A 75 8.25 -13.08 -13.83
N SER A 76 8.83 -12.36 -14.80
CA SER A 76 10.27 -12.06 -14.88
C SER A 76 10.69 -10.91 -13.96
N CYS A 77 9.77 -10.34 -13.18
CA CYS A 77 10.11 -9.34 -12.18
C CYS A 77 11.13 -9.91 -11.18
N SER A 78 12.23 -9.17 -11.02
CA SER A 78 13.31 -9.47 -10.08
C SER A 78 12.89 -9.27 -8.62
N PHE A 79 11.67 -8.84 -8.30
CA PHE A 79 11.16 -8.65 -6.93
C PHE A 79 10.03 -9.63 -6.60
N SER A 80 9.76 -9.85 -5.30
CA SER A 80 8.75 -10.80 -4.84
C SER A 80 7.31 -10.34 -5.07
N HIS A 81 6.47 -11.18 -5.70
CA HIS A 81 5.03 -10.96 -5.90
C HIS A 81 4.17 -11.71 -4.87
N THR A 82 4.75 -12.13 -3.76
CA THR A 82 4.06 -12.96 -2.74
C THR A 82 3.14 -12.16 -1.81
N CYS A 83 3.21 -10.82 -1.85
CA CYS A 83 2.38 -9.92 -1.05
C CYS A 83 0.92 -9.82 -1.57
N ILE A 84 0.01 -9.34 -0.73
CA ILE A 84 -1.37 -9.06 -1.14
C ILE A 84 -1.44 -7.62 -1.67
N PRO A 85 -1.87 -7.39 -2.94
CA PRO A 85 -2.00 -6.04 -3.48
C PRO A 85 -2.99 -5.17 -2.71
N LEU A 86 -2.67 -3.89 -2.60
CA LEU A 86 -3.47 -2.88 -1.93
C LEU A 86 -4.80 -2.64 -2.67
N LYS A 87 -5.90 -2.65 -1.92
CA LYS A 87 -7.22 -2.25 -2.42
C LYS A 87 -7.49 -0.79 -2.06
N SER A 88 -8.54 -0.22 -2.67
CA SER A 88 -8.96 1.16 -2.34
C SER A 88 -9.27 1.36 -0.85
N LYS A 89 -9.79 0.32 -0.17
CA LYS A 89 -10.04 0.33 1.27
C LYS A 89 -8.76 0.32 2.11
N ASP A 90 -7.67 -0.26 1.62
CA ASP A 90 -6.38 -0.23 2.32
C ASP A 90 -5.68 1.12 2.19
N LEU A 91 -6.06 1.90 1.18
CA LEU A 91 -5.36 3.12 0.76
C LEU A 91 -6.03 4.40 1.24
N LYS A 92 -7.36 4.43 1.31
CA LYS A 92 -8.11 5.65 1.56
C LYS A 92 -9.26 5.40 2.52
N LEU A 93 -9.35 6.26 3.53
CA LEU A 93 -10.52 6.41 4.36
C LEU A 93 -11.62 7.15 3.60
N CYS A 94 -12.86 6.78 3.88
CA CYS A 94 -14.02 7.48 3.37
C CYS A 94 -14.15 8.84 4.07
N GLN A 95 -13.91 9.92 3.34
CA GLN A 95 -13.99 11.28 3.87
C GLN A 95 -15.37 11.60 4.48
N PHE A 96 -16.45 11.13 3.85
CA PHE A 96 -17.81 11.33 4.36
C PHE A 96 -18.01 10.62 5.71
N TYR A 97 -17.59 9.36 5.81
CA TYR A 97 -17.69 8.59 7.05
C TYR A 97 -16.87 9.22 8.18
N ILE A 98 -15.64 9.67 7.90
CA ILE A 98 -14.77 10.33 8.88
C ILE A 98 -15.38 11.64 9.39
N LYS A 99 -16.07 12.39 8.53
CA LYS A 99 -16.76 13.62 8.93
C LYS A 99 -17.91 13.29 9.89
N MET A 100 -18.76 12.34 9.52
CA MET A 100 -19.82 11.81 10.38
C MET A 100 -20.27 10.43 9.86
N PRO A 101 -20.43 9.41 10.72
CA PRO A 101 -20.76 8.06 10.27
C PRO A 101 -22.02 7.93 9.40
N SER A 102 -22.99 8.84 9.56
CA SER A 102 -24.24 8.89 8.79
C SER A 102 -24.15 9.63 7.44
N GLU A 103 -23.06 10.35 7.15
CA GLU A 103 -22.90 11.12 5.90
C GLU A 103 -22.57 10.24 4.70
N CYS A 104 -22.00 9.05 4.93
CA CYS A 104 -21.69 8.15 3.83
C CYS A 104 -22.97 7.42 3.38
N LYS A 105 -23.35 7.63 2.12
CA LYS A 105 -24.51 6.97 1.49
C LYS A 105 -24.34 5.45 1.30
N TYR A 106 -23.13 4.93 1.49
CA TYR A 106 -22.80 3.53 1.28
C TYR A 106 -22.56 2.83 2.62
N THR A 107 -22.96 1.57 2.72
CA THR A 107 -22.56 0.72 3.84
C THR A 107 -21.04 0.51 3.85
N ALA A 108 -20.45 0.17 5.00
CA ALA A 108 -19.02 -0.11 5.09
C ALA A 108 -18.55 -1.22 4.14
N ALA A 109 -19.43 -2.20 3.84
CA ALA A 109 -19.16 -3.26 2.89
C ALA A 109 -19.13 -2.76 1.43
N GLU A 110 -20.06 -1.89 1.06
CA GLU A 110 -20.25 -1.40 -0.32
C GLU A 110 -19.39 -0.19 -0.67
N CYS A 111 -18.98 0.61 0.33
CA CYS A 111 -18.15 1.78 0.09
C CYS A 111 -16.81 1.38 -0.54
N LYS A 112 -16.35 2.14 -1.53
CA LYS A 112 -15.04 1.94 -2.17
C LYS A 112 -13.87 2.24 -1.22
N TYR A 113 -14.11 3.10 -0.23
CA TYR A 113 -13.13 3.56 0.75
C TYR A 113 -13.41 2.94 2.11
N SER A 114 -12.41 2.91 2.99
CA SER A 114 -12.56 2.29 4.32
C SER A 114 -13.38 3.16 5.27
N HIS A 115 -14.24 2.50 6.06
CA HIS A 115 -14.97 3.07 7.19
C HIS A 115 -14.34 2.64 8.52
N GLU A 116 -13.10 2.16 8.51
CA GLU A 116 -12.42 1.62 9.69
C GLU A 116 -11.13 2.40 9.93
N PRO A 117 -11.18 3.52 10.70
CA PRO A 117 -10.00 4.33 11.02
C PRO A 117 -8.89 3.54 11.72
N ARG A 118 -9.27 2.54 12.52
CA ARG A 118 -8.36 1.64 13.25
C ARG A 118 -7.48 0.77 12.35
N LEU A 119 -7.75 0.68 11.04
CA LEU A 119 -6.87 -0.02 10.09
C LEU A 119 -5.72 0.86 9.57
N PHE A 120 -5.69 2.14 9.95
CA PHE A 120 -4.72 3.13 9.50
C PHE A 120 -3.88 3.57 10.69
N LEU A 121 -2.56 3.54 10.53
CA LEU A 121 -1.65 4.03 11.55
C LEU A 121 -1.84 5.53 11.79
N CYS A 122 -1.85 5.91 13.07
CA CYS A 122 -1.94 7.30 13.50
C CYS A 122 -0.68 8.04 13.06
N ARG A 123 -0.87 9.10 12.28
CA ARG A 123 0.23 9.92 11.77
C ARG A 123 1.09 10.50 12.88
N SER A 124 0.48 11.09 13.93
CA SER A 124 1.23 11.73 15.00
C SER A 124 2.08 10.74 15.78
N ASN A 125 1.52 9.57 16.12
CA ASN A 125 2.28 8.53 16.81
C ASN A 125 3.42 7.96 15.97
N VAL A 126 3.24 7.78 14.66
CA VAL A 126 4.33 7.34 13.79
C VAL A 126 5.43 8.39 13.64
N LEU A 127 5.07 9.67 13.53
CA LEU A 127 6.05 10.74 13.28
C LEU A 127 6.74 11.27 14.54
N HIS A 128 6.04 11.28 15.66
CA HIS A 128 6.49 11.94 16.89
C HIS A 128 6.54 11.00 18.09
N GLY A 129 6.16 9.73 17.94
CA GLY A 129 5.96 8.79 19.06
C GLY A 129 4.68 9.03 19.84
N ILE A 130 4.24 10.29 19.95
CA ILE A 130 3.09 10.72 20.76
C ILE A 130 1.89 11.14 19.90
N CYS A 131 0.67 10.96 20.43
CA CYS A 131 -0.54 11.55 19.86
C CYS A 131 -1.23 12.47 20.88
N PRO A 132 -1.46 13.77 20.55
CA PRO A 132 -2.12 14.69 21.48
C PRO A 132 -3.56 14.31 21.81
N ASN A 133 -4.16 13.41 21.01
CA ASN A 133 -5.50 12.89 21.20
C ASN A 133 -5.50 11.46 21.79
N GLU A 134 -4.44 11.07 22.50
CA GLU A 134 -4.37 9.79 23.21
C GLU A 134 -5.64 9.56 24.06
N GLY A 135 -6.22 8.36 23.93
CA GLY A 135 -7.51 7.99 24.53
C GLY A 135 -8.77 8.32 23.69
N LYS A 136 -8.72 9.30 22.77
CA LYS A 136 -9.86 9.65 21.89
C LYS A 136 -9.60 9.43 20.40
N CYS A 137 -8.34 9.29 20.03
CA CYS A 137 -7.94 9.09 18.64
C CYS A 137 -8.39 7.71 18.13
N GLN A 138 -9.02 7.71 16.96
CA GLN A 138 -9.65 6.52 16.36
C GLN A 138 -8.69 5.72 15.46
N PHE A 139 -7.49 6.26 15.22
CA PHE A 139 -6.45 5.63 14.41
C PHE A 139 -5.66 4.62 15.24
N ASN A 140 -4.96 3.71 14.56
CA ASN A 140 -4.13 2.72 15.22
C ASN A 140 -2.86 3.36 15.77
N HIS A 141 -2.60 3.23 17.07
CA HIS A 141 -1.30 3.57 17.65
C HIS A 141 -0.50 2.31 17.85
N ILE A 142 0.78 2.38 17.52
CA ILE A 142 1.72 1.30 17.79
C ILE A 142 2.85 1.81 18.70
N PRO A 143 3.40 0.96 19.58
CA PRO A 143 4.55 1.31 20.40
C PRO A 143 5.75 1.75 19.56
N GLU A 144 6.63 2.57 20.12
CA GLU A 144 7.81 3.08 19.42
C GLU A 144 8.72 1.95 18.90
N ASP A 145 8.91 0.90 19.69
CA ASP A 145 9.69 -0.27 19.29
C ASP A 145 9.10 -0.95 18.05
N ASN A 146 7.77 -0.98 17.93
CA ASN A 146 7.08 -1.53 16.78
C ASN A 146 7.18 -0.62 15.55
N ILE A 147 7.28 0.72 15.73
CA ILE A 147 7.50 1.66 14.63
C ILE A 147 8.87 1.42 13.99
N LYS A 148 9.89 1.15 14.81
CA LYS A 148 11.28 0.92 14.34
C LYS A 148 11.39 -0.35 13.50
N VAL A 149 10.61 -1.38 13.81
CA VAL A 149 10.64 -2.68 13.12
C VAL A 149 9.56 -2.86 12.05
N LEU A 150 8.83 -1.81 11.67
CA LEU A 150 7.86 -1.88 10.58
C LEU A 150 8.49 -2.44 9.30
N ASP A 151 7.79 -3.38 8.68
CA ASP A 151 8.24 -3.97 7.42
C ASP A 151 8.03 -3.01 6.23
N ASP A 152 8.65 -3.32 5.08
CA ASP A 152 8.55 -2.50 3.87
C ASP A 152 7.09 -2.33 3.40
N THR A 153 6.24 -3.33 3.63
CA THR A 153 4.82 -3.36 3.25
C THR A 153 4.04 -2.34 4.06
N GLU A 154 4.25 -2.33 5.37
CA GLU A 154 3.61 -1.42 6.32
C GLU A 154 4.07 0.02 6.12
N LYS A 155 5.39 0.23 5.94
CA LYS A 155 5.97 1.53 5.60
C LYS A 155 5.40 2.10 4.31
N LEU A 156 5.34 1.29 3.25
CA LEU A 156 4.72 1.69 1.98
C LEU A 156 3.23 2.03 2.15
N LYS A 157 2.47 1.19 2.86
CA LYS A 157 1.05 1.44 3.11
C LYS A 157 0.85 2.76 3.84
N PHE A 158 1.63 3.03 4.89
CA PHE A 158 1.62 4.30 5.61
C PHE A 158 1.88 5.50 4.69
N CYS A 159 2.92 5.41 3.86
CA CYS A 159 3.26 6.48 2.92
C CYS A 159 2.18 6.69 1.85
N TYR A 160 1.54 5.63 1.35
CA TYR A 160 0.41 5.76 0.44
C TYR A 160 -0.81 6.40 1.10
N ASN A 161 -1.11 6.04 2.36
CA ASN A 161 -2.22 6.62 3.11
C ASN A 161 -2.02 8.11 3.40
N ASN A 162 -0.78 8.53 3.59
CA ASN A 162 -0.41 9.90 3.98
C ASN A 162 0.30 10.69 2.88
N LYS A 163 0.21 10.25 1.61
CA LYS A 163 1.03 10.74 0.49
C LYS A 163 1.11 12.27 0.39
N SER A 164 -0.04 12.95 0.38
CA SER A 164 -0.06 14.42 0.23
C SER A 164 0.56 15.14 1.42
N PHE A 165 0.32 14.66 2.64
CA PHE A 165 0.93 15.21 3.84
C PHE A 165 2.45 15.00 3.84
N LEU A 166 2.90 13.77 3.56
CA LEU A 166 4.33 13.44 3.56
C LEU A 166 5.09 14.12 2.41
N ALA A 167 4.45 14.33 1.25
CA ALA A 167 5.06 15.08 0.15
C ALA A 167 5.32 16.53 0.55
N ASN A 168 4.34 17.18 1.18
CA ASN A 168 4.52 18.54 1.71
C ASN A 168 5.55 18.58 2.85
N LEU A 169 5.59 17.54 3.69
CA LEU A 169 6.59 17.42 4.74
C LEU A 169 8.00 17.26 4.16
N LEU A 170 8.16 16.53 3.07
CA LEU A 170 9.42 16.40 2.35
C LEU A 170 9.86 17.75 1.77
N VAL A 171 8.95 18.48 1.12
CA VAL A 171 9.22 19.85 0.63
C VAL A 171 9.70 20.75 1.76
N LYS A 172 9.01 20.70 2.92
CA LYS A 172 9.44 21.45 4.11
C LYS A 172 10.83 21.04 4.57
N TYR A 173 11.10 19.73 4.68
CA TYR A 173 12.42 19.22 5.06
C TYR A 173 13.53 19.74 4.14
N LEU A 174 13.31 19.73 2.82
CA LEU A 174 14.28 20.24 1.85
C LEU A 174 14.52 21.76 1.99
N LYS A 175 13.48 22.53 2.31
CA LYS A 175 13.59 23.97 2.61
C LYS A 175 14.38 24.22 3.90
N ASP A 176 14.07 23.48 4.97
CA ASP A 176 14.74 23.60 6.27
C ASP A 176 16.25 23.29 6.17
N HIS A 177 16.65 22.45 5.20
CA HIS A 177 18.05 22.12 4.90
C HIS A 177 18.67 22.98 3.78
N SER A 178 18.00 24.05 3.33
CA SER A 178 18.49 24.94 2.26
C SER A 178 18.80 24.25 0.92
N LEU A 179 18.15 23.13 0.64
CA LEU A 179 18.29 22.37 -0.61
C LEU A 179 17.29 22.83 -1.68
N LEU A 180 16.23 23.51 -1.26
CA LEU A 180 15.14 24.01 -2.09
C LEU A 180 14.81 25.45 -1.70
N ASN A 181 15.11 26.39 -2.61
CA ASN A 181 14.85 27.83 -2.39
C ASN A 181 13.57 28.32 -3.08
N THR A 182 13.03 27.53 -4.02
CA THR A 182 11.82 27.87 -4.77
C THR A 182 10.57 27.57 -3.94
N GLU A 183 9.57 28.46 -4.01
CA GLU A 183 8.26 28.15 -3.47
C GLU A 183 7.55 27.09 -4.31
N ILE A 184 7.36 25.91 -3.72
CA ILE A 184 6.53 24.87 -4.31
C ILE A 184 5.08 25.12 -3.90
N SER A 185 4.27 25.53 -4.87
CA SER A 185 2.82 25.74 -4.70
C SER A 185 2.07 24.41 -4.76
N ASN A 186 2.54 23.47 -5.58
CA ASN A 186 1.92 22.17 -5.75
C ASN A 186 2.97 21.10 -6.06
N TYR A 187 3.21 20.22 -5.09
CA TYR A 187 4.20 19.14 -5.23
C TYR A 187 3.96 18.24 -6.44
N LYS A 188 2.72 18.13 -6.94
CA LYS A 188 2.38 17.24 -8.06
C LYS A 188 2.88 17.74 -9.42
N THR A 189 2.94 19.06 -9.60
CA THR A 189 3.40 19.69 -10.85
C THR A 189 4.90 19.95 -10.82
N GLU A 190 5.50 19.96 -9.64
CA GLU A 190 6.89 20.36 -9.41
C GLU A 190 7.74 19.17 -8.93
N LEU A 191 7.36 17.94 -9.29
CA LEU A 191 8.05 16.71 -8.87
C LEU A 191 9.53 16.69 -9.27
N ASP A 192 9.86 17.18 -10.47
CA ASP A 192 11.25 17.26 -10.95
C ASP A 192 12.14 18.12 -10.05
N LEU A 193 11.64 19.29 -9.60
CA LEU A 193 12.37 20.17 -8.69
C LEU A 193 12.58 19.52 -7.32
N ILE A 194 11.56 18.82 -6.81
CA ILE A 194 11.64 18.08 -5.55
C ILE A 194 12.69 16.97 -5.65
N CYS A 195 12.69 16.22 -6.76
CA CYS A 195 13.63 15.10 -6.92
C CYS A 195 15.07 15.61 -7.01
N LYS A 196 15.32 16.61 -7.86
CA LYS A 196 16.64 17.26 -7.97
C LYS A 196 17.14 17.86 -6.66
N ALA A 197 16.24 18.37 -5.81
CA ALA A 197 16.60 18.90 -4.50
C ALA A 197 16.93 17.77 -3.51
N TYR A 198 16.20 16.65 -3.57
CA TYR A 198 16.44 15.49 -2.73
C TYR A 198 17.78 14.81 -3.04
N ASP A 199 18.14 14.71 -4.32
CA ASP A 199 19.41 14.08 -4.77
C ASP A 199 20.66 14.85 -4.30
N LYS A 200 20.51 16.08 -3.81
CA LYS A 200 21.60 16.88 -3.23
C LYS A 200 21.91 16.50 -1.78
N ILE A 201 21.07 15.70 -1.12
CA ILE A 201 21.31 15.27 0.26
C ILE A 201 22.53 14.33 0.28
N LYS A 202 23.53 14.65 1.10
CA LYS A 202 24.75 13.83 1.22
C LYS A 202 24.61 12.70 2.25
N ASP A 203 23.90 12.96 3.34
CA ASP A 203 23.69 12.01 4.42
C ASP A 203 22.24 11.52 4.44
N HIS A 204 22.01 10.38 3.80
CA HIS A 204 20.72 9.71 3.82
C HIS A 204 20.44 8.98 5.14
N GLY A 205 21.47 8.65 5.94
CA GLY A 205 21.31 7.90 7.19
C GLY A 205 20.53 8.67 8.27
N SER A 206 20.55 9.99 8.20
CA SER A 206 19.82 10.89 9.11
C SER A 206 18.38 11.18 8.66
N ILE A 207 17.97 10.73 7.47
CA ILE A 207 16.63 11.00 6.94
C ILE A 207 15.62 10.05 7.60
N PRO A 208 14.50 10.55 8.16
CA PRO A 208 13.43 9.70 8.63
C PRO A 208 12.90 8.78 7.52
N TRP A 209 12.72 7.49 7.81
CA TRP A 209 12.30 6.48 6.82
C TRP A 209 11.06 6.88 5.99
N TYR A 210 10.11 7.61 6.58
CA TYR A 210 8.89 8.02 5.88
C TYR A 210 9.14 9.08 4.80
N LEU A 211 10.22 9.88 4.94
CA LEU A 211 10.67 10.84 3.92
C LEU A 211 11.38 10.14 2.77
N GLU A 212 12.18 9.11 3.06
CA GLU A 212 12.80 8.29 2.02
C GLU A 212 11.72 7.55 1.21
N TYR A 213 10.78 6.92 1.89
CA TYR A 213 9.72 6.15 1.24
C TYR A 213 8.76 7.04 0.43
N ILE A 214 8.45 8.26 0.90
CA ILE A 214 7.63 9.18 0.10
C ILE A 214 8.40 9.69 -1.12
N PHE A 215 9.70 10.01 -0.99
CA PHE A 215 10.53 10.38 -2.14
C PHE A 215 10.51 9.28 -3.21
N MET A 216 10.72 8.02 -2.82
CA MET A 216 10.65 6.88 -3.75
C MET A 216 9.28 6.76 -4.47
N ILE A 217 8.19 7.12 -3.79
CA ILE A 217 6.85 7.14 -4.40
C ILE A 217 6.73 8.28 -5.42
N LEU A 218 7.25 9.47 -5.08
CA LEU A 218 7.18 10.67 -5.92
C LEU A 218 8.05 10.54 -7.17
N GLU A 219 9.26 10.02 -7.03
CA GLU A 219 10.16 9.69 -8.15
C GLU A 219 9.48 8.74 -9.15
N LYS A 220 8.80 7.70 -8.62
CA LYS A 220 8.02 6.79 -9.46
C LYS A 220 6.89 7.49 -10.20
N ASP A 221 6.19 8.42 -9.56
CA ASP A 221 5.11 9.17 -10.20
C ASP A 221 5.64 10.03 -11.35
N LEU A 222 6.80 10.67 -11.16
CA LEU A 222 7.48 11.46 -12.19
C LEU A 222 7.84 10.60 -13.40
N ILE A 223 8.46 9.43 -13.20
CA ILE A 223 8.78 8.48 -14.27
C ILE A 223 7.51 7.98 -14.98
N THR A 224 6.42 7.78 -14.23
CA THR A 224 5.15 7.33 -14.82
C THR A 224 4.54 8.43 -15.70
N SER A 225 4.57 9.69 -15.26
CA SER A 225 4.07 10.83 -16.04
C SER A 225 4.91 11.17 -17.27
N ALA A 226 6.21 10.84 -17.27
CA ALA A 226 7.08 11.07 -18.42
C ALA A 226 6.88 10.04 -19.56
N ASN A 227 6.32 8.87 -19.24
CA ASN A 227 6.11 7.76 -20.19
C ASN A 227 4.66 7.67 -20.73
N THR A 228 3.79 8.63 -20.38
CA THR A 228 2.38 8.72 -20.79
C THR A 228 2.15 9.96 -21.63
#